data_AF-A0A5C5YXL1-F1
#
_entry.id   AF-A0A5C5YXL1-F1
#
_cell.length_a   1.000
_cell.length_b   1.000
_cell.length_c   1.000
_cell.angle_alpha   90.00
_cell.angle_beta   90.00
_cell.angle_gamma   90.00
#
_symmetry.space_group_name_H-M   'P 1'
#
loop_
_entity.id
_entity.type
_entity.pdbx_description
1 polymer ?
#
loop_
_entity_poly.entity_id
_entity_poly.type
_entity_poly.pdbx_seq_one_letter_code
_entity_poly.pdbx_strand_id
1 'polypeptide(L)'
;MISTIGYCTNVHAGTDLDTIRDNLQRYAVDVHRNLTGDAPLGVGLWLPQKAASQLAASDEEMREFRAFLDQRHLEAFTINGFPYDNFHQDIVKHQVYEPAWWDPRRLVYTKQLAHVMTSLLPESQKVGSISTLPIGWPTDSIHLGLAKSKELDLAGTQLRDLADFLAALEARSGRRIVVAIEPEPGCILDSATDLIQWFEKQLPNSVHRRYIQVCHDICHSAVMMEPQQEVLSRYAAAGIGIGKVQVSSAVVADWDSMAIHRRQEAIEQLAQFAEDRYLHQTGRMAADGSFTLVEDLPQLLSQTPTSGDPAQASGDPAQGDMRWVVHFHVPIFLERFGRLSTSQSEILKCLKALHDDAALATPTIDFTGHFEIETYAWTVLPEAMRKRGLADDVATEIRWLNKEWIDSM
;
A
#
# COMPACT_ATOMS: atom_id res chain seq x y z
N MET A 1 -1.52 -20.95 -8.40
CA MET A 1 -0.96 -20.37 -7.16
C MET A 1 -2.10 -20.25 -6.16
N ILE A 2 -1.92 -20.63 -4.89
CA ILE A 2 -2.96 -20.38 -3.86
C ILE A 2 -2.89 -18.88 -3.54
N SER A 3 -4.01 -18.17 -3.64
CA SER A 3 -4.11 -16.73 -3.37
C SER A 3 -5.06 -16.46 -2.20
N THR A 4 -4.69 -15.51 -1.34
CA THR A 4 -5.56 -14.98 -0.29
C THR A 4 -5.88 -13.54 -0.62
N ILE A 5 -7.18 -13.23 -0.73
CA ILE A 5 -7.69 -11.89 -1.02
C ILE A 5 -8.44 -11.38 0.21
N GLY A 6 -8.11 -10.18 0.64
CA GLY A 6 -8.81 -9.48 1.70
C GLY A 6 -8.72 -7.97 1.56
N TYR A 7 -9.10 -7.24 2.60
CA TYR A 7 -9.01 -5.78 2.63
C TYR A 7 -8.28 -5.31 3.89
N CYS A 8 -7.64 -4.16 3.79
CA CYS A 8 -6.94 -3.52 4.89
C CYS A 8 -7.92 -2.84 5.84
N THR A 9 -7.85 -3.19 7.12
CA THR A 9 -8.71 -2.60 8.15
C THR A 9 -8.24 -1.22 8.60
N ASN A 10 -7.12 -0.71 8.07
CA ASN A 10 -6.65 0.67 8.25
C ASN A 10 -7.68 1.72 7.78
N VAL A 11 -8.67 1.34 6.97
CA VAL A 11 -9.80 2.23 6.63
C VAL A 11 -10.68 2.56 7.85
N HIS A 12 -10.56 1.80 8.96
CA HIS A 12 -11.32 2.00 10.18
C HIS A 12 -10.44 2.58 11.30
N ALA A 13 -10.77 3.80 11.75
CA ALA A 13 -10.01 4.46 12.80
C ALA A 13 -10.08 3.75 14.15
N GLY A 14 -8.95 3.23 14.62
CA GLY A 14 -8.82 2.64 15.95
C GLY A 14 -7.36 2.58 16.40
N THR A 15 -7.06 3.14 17.57
CA THR A 15 -5.69 3.24 18.11
C THR A 15 -5.40 2.28 19.26
N ASP A 16 -6.43 1.59 19.75
CA ASP A 16 -6.36 0.60 20.81
C ASP A 16 -7.16 -0.67 20.45
N LEU A 17 -6.89 -1.74 21.20
CA LEU A 17 -7.40 -3.07 20.89
C LEU A 17 -8.93 -3.16 20.97
N ASP A 18 -9.55 -2.43 21.90
CA ASP A 18 -11.01 -2.42 22.04
C ASP A 18 -11.67 -1.74 20.85
N THR A 19 -11.16 -0.58 20.45
CA THR A 19 -11.65 0.12 19.25
C THR A 19 -11.42 -0.71 17.98
N ILE A 20 -10.30 -1.43 17.89
CA ILE A 20 -10.04 -2.36 16.78
C ILE A 20 -11.08 -3.49 16.75
N ARG A 21 -11.39 -4.12 17.89
CA ARG A 21 -12.46 -5.15 17.99
C ARG A 21 -13.82 -4.56 17.58
N ASP A 22 -14.17 -3.38 18.07
CA ASP A 22 -15.44 -2.73 17.73
C ASP A 22 -15.55 -2.41 16.23
N ASN A 23 -14.47 -1.92 15.61
CA ASN A 23 -14.43 -1.67 14.18
C ASN A 23 -14.57 -2.95 13.35
N LEU A 24 -13.86 -4.02 13.72
CA LEU A 24 -14.00 -5.32 13.05
C LEU A 24 -15.43 -5.86 13.19
N GLN A 25 -16.01 -5.76 14.38
CA GLN A 25 -17.39 -6.17 14.64
C GLN A 25 -18.40 -5.36 13.81
N ARG A 26 -18.17 -4.05 13.67
CA ARG A 26 -19.09 -3.15 12.98
C ARG A 26 -18.98 -3.23 11.46
N TYR A 27 -17.77 -3.37 10.93
CA TYR A 27 -17.52 -3.25 9.50
C TYR A 27 -17.12 -4.58 8.86
N ALA A 28 -16.11 -5.28 9.38
CA ALA A 28 -15.61 -6.51 8.75
C ALA A 28 -16.66 -7.65 8.76
N VAL A 29 -17.43 -7.78 9.86
CA VAL A 29 -18.54 -8.75 9.93
C VAL A 29 -19.62 -8.45 8.90
N ASP A 30 -19.90 -7.17 8.66
CA ASP A 30 -20.88 -6.74 7.66
C ASP A 30 -20.36 -6.99 6.23
N VAL A 31 -19.07 -6.73 5.98
CA VAL A 31 -18.40 -7.10 4.71
C VAL A 31 -18.53 -8.60 4.47
N HIS A 32 -18.20 -9.44 5.47
CA HIS A 32 -18.31 -10.89 5.37
C HIS A 32 -19.74 -11.32 5.05
N ARG A 33 -20.75 -10.76 5.74
CA ARG A 33 -22.17 -11.05 5.48
C ARG A 33 -22.60 -10.68 4.06
N ASN A 34 -22.00 -9.64 3.48
CA ASN A 34 -22.28 -9.18 2.13
C ASN A 34 -21.54 -9.98 1.05
N LEU A 35 -20.56 -10.81 1.42
CA LEU A 35 -19.95 -11.79 0.53
C LEU A 35 -20.83 -13.04 0.52
N THR A 36 -21.15 -13.55 -0.65
CA THR A 36 -21.97 -14.76 -0.79
C THR A 36 -21.08 -15.98 -0.54
N GLY A 37 -21.19 -16.62 0.62
CA GLY A 37 -20.50 -17.89 0.91
C GLY A 37 -20.24 -18.12 2.40
N ASP A 38 -19.71 -19.30 2.71
CA ASP A 38 -19.32 -19.71 4.08
C ASP A 38 -17.80 -19.57 4.34
N ALA A 39 -17.04 -19.11 3.34
CA ALA A 39 -15.60 -18.95 3.45
C ALA A 39 -15.26 -17.76 4.36
N PRO A 40 -14.29 -17.89 5.28
CA PRO A 40 -13.85 -16.79 6.11
C PRO A 40 -13.37 -15.59 5.29
N LEU A 41 -13.61 -14.39 5.80
CA LEU A 41 -13.13 -13.15 5.21
C LEU A 41 -11.66 -12.92 5.59
N GLY A 42 -10.79 -12.87 4.57
CA GLY A 42 -9.42 -12.41 4.73
C GLY A 42 -9.39 -10.94 5.20
N VAL A 43 -8.72 -10.67 6.31
CA VAL A 43 -8.51 -9.31 6.82
C VAL A 43 -7.02 -8.98 6.93
N GLY A 44 -6.66 -7.81 6.41
CA GLY A 44 -5.36 -7.20 6.63
C GLY A 44 -5.43 -6.28 7.82
N LEU A 45 -4.89 -6.69 8.97
CA LEU A 45 -5.05 -5.92 10.19
C LEU A 45 -4.14 -4.69 10.17
N TRP A 46 -4.61 -3.56 10.70
CA TRP A 46 -3.73 -2.48 11.15
C TRP A 46 -3.67 -2.48 12.67
N LEU A 47 -2.46 -2.63 13.22
CA LEU A 47 -2.22 -2.75 14.66
C LEU A 47 -1.18 -1.71 15.10
N PRO A 48 -1.61 -0.50 15.50
CA PRO A 48 -0.71 0.53 16.03
C PRO A 48 0.17 0.01 17.16
N GLN A 49 1.32 0.66 17.39
CA GLN A 49 2.31 0.17 18.34
C GLN A 49 1.74 -0.17 19.73
N LYS A 50 0.80 0.63 20.25
CA LYS A 50 0.15 0.37 21.54
C LYS A 50 -0.60 -0.97 21.54
N ALA A 51 -1.41 -1.22 20.52
CA ALA A 51 -2.18 -2.47 20.38
C ALA A 51 -1.25 -3.66 20.10
N ALA A 52 -0.26 -3.50 19.22
CA ALA A 52 0.74 -4.52 18.93
C ALA A 52 1.55 -4.92 20.18
N SER A 53 1.93 -3.94 21.00
CA SER A 53 2.68 -4.18 22.24
C SER A 53 1.83 -4.86 23.31
N GLN A 54 0.55 -4.50 23.44
CA GLN A 54 -0.40 -5.14 24.36
C GLN A 54 -0.57 -6.61 23.99
N LEU A 55 -0.94 -6.87 22.74
CA LEU A 55 -1.07 -8.22 22.18
C LEU A 55 0.22 -9.04 22.35
N ALA A 56 1.38 -8.50 21.97
CA ALA A 56 2.65 -9.24 22.08
C ALA A 56 3.10 -9.53 23.53
N ALA A 57 2.53 -8.86 24.53
CA ALA A 57 2.91 -9.02 25.94
C ALA A 57 2.04 -10.01 26.72
N SER A 58 0.90 -10.45 26.18
CA SER A 58 -0.07 -11.27 26.90
C SER A 58 -0.62 -12.42 26.05
N ASP A 59 -0.25 -13.65 26.40
CA ASP A 59 -0.80 -14.86 25.77
C ASP A 59 -2.32 -14.96 25.94
N GLU A 60 -2.87 -14.41 27.04
CA GLU A 60 -4.31 -14.38 27.29
C GLU A 60 -5.02 -13.44 26.31
N GLU A 61 -4.56 -12.20 26.19
CA GLU A 61 -5.14 -11.23 25.25
C GLU A 61 -5.01 -11.69 23.79
N MET A 62 -3.89 -12.35 23.46
CA MET A 62 -3.70 -12.98 22.14
C MET A 62 -4.70 -14.09 21.86
N ARG A 63 -4.93 -15.00 22.83
CA ARG A 63 -5.92 -16.07 22.68
C ARG A 63 -7.33 -15.51 22.55
N GLU A 64 -7.68 -14.50 23.35
CA GLU A 64 -8.98 -13.83 23.26
C GLU A 64 -9.16 -13.13 21.91
N PHE A 65 -8.14 -12.42 21.43
CA PHE A 65 -8.22 -11.72 20.15
C PHE A 65 -8.32 -12.71 18.98
N ARG A 66 -7.57 -13.81 19.01
CA ARG A 66 -7.74 -14.90 18.03
C ARG A 66 -9.14 -15.49 18.07
N ALA A 67 -9.64 -15.85 19.26
CA ALA A 67 -10.99 -16.38 19.42
C ALA A 67 -12.07 -15.38 18.93
N PHE A 68 -11.85 -14.08 19.14
CA PHE A 68 -12.73 -13.03 18.65
C PHE A 68 -12.82 -13.04 17.11
N LEU A 69 -11.69 -13.17 16.40
CA LEU A 69 -11.63 -13.25 14.94
C LEU A 69 -12.28 -14.54 14.44
N ASP A 70 -11.93 -15.69 15.04
CA ASP A 70 -12.45 -17.02 14.66
C ASP A 70 -13.99 -17.07 14.78
N GLN A 71 -14.55 -16.55 15.88
CA GLN A 71 -16.01 -16.49 16.11
C GLN A 71 -16.76 -15.62 15.09
N ARG A 72 -16.04 -14.75 14.37
CA ARG A 72 -16.59 -13.80 13.39
C ARG A 72 -16.27 -14.19 11.96
N HIS A 73 -15.65 -15.35 11.74
CA HIS A 73 -15.20 -15.80 10.43
C HIS A 73 -14.25 -14.79 9.77
N LEU A 74 -13.34 -14.20 10.55
CA LEU A 74 -12.30 -13.29 10.07
C LEU A 74 -10.94 -13.98 10.15
N GLU A 75 -10.21 -14.03 9.04
CA GLU A 75 -8.88 -14.64 8.96
C GLU A 75 -7.82 -13.59 8.70
N ALA A 76 -6.98 -13.32 9.70
CA ALA A 76 -5.81 -12.47 9.51
C ALA A 76 -4.74 -13.22 8.71
N PHE A 77 -4.43 -12.72 7.51
CA PHE A 77 -3.37 -13.25 6.64
C PHE A 77 -2.20 -12.29 6.49
N THR A 78 -2.43 -11.01 6.79
CA THR A 78 -1.44 -9.95 6.73
C THR A 78 -1.69 -8.87 7.78
N ILE A 79 -0.66 -8.07 8.07
CA ILE A 79 -0.74 -6.84 8.85
C ILE A 79 -0.18 -5.69 8.03
N ASN A 80 -0.89 -4.56 7.96
CA ASN A 80 -0.30 -3.29 7.58
C ASN A 80 0.52 -2.74 8.75
N GLY A 81 1.84 -2.89 8.68
CA GLY A 81 2.81 -2.41 9.67
C GLY A 81 3.47 -1.10 9.26
N PHE A 82 2.97 -0.43 8.22
CA PHE A 82 3.49 0.85 7.78
C PHE A 82 3.19 1.94 8.83
N PRO A 83 1.92 2.31 9.13
CA PRO A 83 1.66 3.32 10.14
C PRO A 83 2.00 2.76 11.52
N TYR A 84 2.88 3.46 12.24
CA TYR A 84 3.31 3.08 13.58
C TYR A 84 2.33 3.53 14.66
N ASP A 85 1.78 4.73 14.50
CA ASP A 85 0.82 5.36 15.40
C ASP A 85 -0.42 5.80 14.62
N ASN A 86 -1.33 6.50 15.28
CA ASN A 86 -2.64 6.92 14.78
C ASN A 86 -2.58 7.55 13.38
N PHE A 87 -2.98 6.77 12.37
CA PHE A 87 -3.07 7.17 10.97
C PHE A 87 -4.30 8.04 10.64
N HIS A 88 -5.16 8.31 11.64
CA HIS A 88 -6.38 9.10 11.49
C HIS A 88 -6.35 10.42 12.25
N GLN A 89 -5.15 10.93 12.56
CA GLN A 89 -5.01 12.30 13.05
C GLN A 89 -5.46 13.30 11.98
N ASP A 90 -5.82 14.51 12.40
CA ASP A 90 -6.30 15.55 11.47
C ASP A 90 -5.24 15.93 10.43
N ILE A 91 -3.95 15.90 10.80
CA ILE A 91 -2.82 16.08 9.91
C ILE A 91 -1.82 14.95 10.16
N VAL A 92 -1.55 14.15 9.12
CA VAL A 92 -0.58 13.06 9.18
C VAL A 92 0.65 13.45 8.36
N LYS A 93 0.49 13.76 7.07
CA LYS A 93 1.58 14.16 6.14
C LYS A 93 2.86 13.33 6.41
N HIS A 94 3.99 13.98 6.66
CA HIS A 94 5.28 13.35 6.92
C HIS A 94 5.36 12.48 8.19
N GLN A 95 4.45 12.67 9.15
CA GLN A 95 4.53 11.95 10.43
C GLN A 95 4.26 10.44 10.29
N VAL A 96 3.59 10.00 9.21
CA VAL A 96 3.35 8.56 8.96
C VAL A 96 4.65 7.78 8.77
N TYR A 97 5.71 8.43 8.28
CA TYR A 97 7.00 7.79 8.02
C TYR A 97 7.85 7.64 9.30
N GLU A 98 7.36 8.14 10.44
CA GLU A 98 8.05 8.05 11.72
C GLU A 98 7.44 6.98 12.64
N PRO A 99 8.26 6.25 13.42
CA PRO A 99 9.72 6.23 13.38
C PRO A 99 10.24 5.56 12.10
N ALA A 100 11.25 6.14 11.47
CA ALA A 100 11.94 5.55 10.33
C ALA A 100 12.76 4.30 10.71
N TRP A 101 13.26 3.55 9.72
CA TRP A 101 14.00 2.30 9.91
C TRP A 101 15.38 2.47 10.53
N TRP A 102 15.92 3.68 10.67
CA TRP A 102 17.12 3.92 11.48
C TRP A 102 16.82 4.09 12.98
N ASP A 103 15.55 4.21 13.36
CA ASP A 103 15.15 4.28 14.76
C ASP A 103 14.87 2.87 15.33
N PRO A 104 15.45 2.50 16.49
CA PRO A 104 15.24 1.18 17.09
C PRO A 104 13.79 0.84 17.43
N ARG A 105 12.93 1.85 17.62
CA ARG A 105 11.49 1.65 17.87
C ARG A 105 10.81 0.93 16.70
N ARG A 106 11.22 1.19 15.45
CA ARG A 106 10.65 0.53 14.26
C ARG A 106 10.93 -0.97 14.24
N LEU A 107 12.14 -1.37 14.61
CA LEU A 107 12.52 -2.78 14.71
C LEU A 107 11.74 -3.50 15.80
N VAL A 108 11.64 -2.89 16.99
CA VAL A 108 10.88 -3.46 18.12
C VAL A 108 9.41 -3.67 17.73
N TYR A 109 8.78 -2.64 17.15
CA TYR A 109 7.41 -2.70 16.68
C TYR A 109 7.20 -3.82 15.64
N THR A 110 8.07 -3.90 14.63
CA THR A 110 7.93 -4.93 13.58
C THR A 110 8.13 -6.35 14.13
N LYS A 111 9.02 -6.54 15.11
CA LYS A 111 9.18 -7.83 15.83
C LYS A 111 7.91 -8.20 16.61
N GLN A 112 7.23 -7.23 17.23
CA GLN A 112 5.95 -7.44 17.91
C GLN A 112 4.86 -7.87 16.91
N LEU A 113 4.74 -7.18 15.78
CA LEU A 113 3.80 -7.56 14.71
C LEU A 113 4.06 -8.97 14.20
N ALA A 114 5.32 -9.37 13.99
CA ALA A 114 5.67 -10.71 13.56
C ALA A 114 5.27 -11.81 14.58
N HIS A 115 5.40 -11.51 15.87
CA HIS A 115 4.94 -12.40 16.93
C HIS A 115 3.41 -12.55 16.94
N VAL A 116 2.70 -11.43 16.82
CA VAL A 116 1.24 -11.40 16.70
C VAL A 116 0.77 -12.18 15.47
N MET A 117 1.32 -11.88 14.29
CA MET A 117 0.97 -12.55 13.03
C MET A 117 1.17 -14.06 13.10
N THR A 118 2.29 -14.51 13.69
CA THR A 118 2.58 -15.94 13.89
C THR A 118 1.48 -16.63 14.69
N SER A 119 0.90 -15.95 15.66
CA SER A 119 -0.16 -16.48 16.52
C SER A 119 -1.55 -16.42 15.89
N LEU A 120 -1.79 -15.41 15.03
CA LEU A 120 -3.07 -15.21 14.36
C LEU A 120 -3.26 -16.03 13.09
N LEU A 121 -2.17 -16.45 12.43
CA LEU A 121 -2.26 -17.22 11.18
C LEU A 121 -3.19 -18.45 11.34
N PRO A 122 -4.14 -18.65 10.40
CA PRO A 122 -5.00 -19.82 10.42
C PRO A 122 -4.17 -21.10 10.21
N GLU A 123 -4.66 -22.25 10.67
CA GLU A 123 -3.90 -23.52 10.58
C GLU A 123 -3.62 -23.95 9.13
N SER A 124 -4.51 -23.58 8.22
CA SER A 124 -4.42 -23.78 6.77
C SER A 124 -3.26 -23.01 6.13
N GLN A 125 -2.73 -21.98 6.80
CA GLN A 125 -1.76 -21.05 6.24
C GLN A 125 -0.42 -21.14 6.98
N LYS A 126 0.66 -21.33 6.22
CA LYS A 126 2.04 -21.41 6.75
C LYS A 126 2.82 -20.11 6.59
N VAL A 127 2.31 -19.16 5.82
CA VAL A 127 2.99 -17.91 5.48
C VAL A 127 2.10 -16.72 5.83
N GLY A 128 2.60 -15.78 6.62
CA GLY A 128 1.98 -14.48 6.90
C GLY A 128 2.84 -13.35 6.34
N SER A 129 2.24 -12.22 6.00
CA SER A 129 2.99 -11.04 5.52
C SER A 129 2.72 -9.79 6.34
N ILE A 130 3.70 -8.89 6.44
CA ILE A 130 3.58 -7.61 7.14
C ILE A 130 4.15 -6.53 6.22
N SER A 131 3.38 -5.51 5.82
CA SER A 131 3.95 -4.37 5.10
C SER A 131 4.71 -3.42 6.04
N THR A 132 5.70 -2.71 5.52
CA THR A 132 6.45 -1.69 6.26
C THR A 132 6.91 -0.57 5.34
N LEU A 133 7.16 0.60 5.90
CA LEU A 133 7.51 1.81 5.16
C LEU A 133 8.83 1.69 4.34
N PRO A 134 9.04 2.56 3.33
CA PRO A 134 10.21 2.59 2.44
C PRO A 134 11.46 3.17 3.12
N ILE A 135 11.86 2.59 4.25
CA ILE A 135 12.96 3.03 5.12
C ILE A 135 12.65 4.33 5.87
N GLY A 136 12.22 5.38 5.19
CA GLY A 136 11.87 6.67 5.80
C GLY A 136 11.67 7.76 4.75
N TRP A 137 11.21 8.91 5.20
CA TRP A 137 11.17 10.12 4.38
C TRP A 137 12.57 10.74 4.26
N PRO A 138 12.99 11.24 3.08
CA PRO A 138 14.26 11.93 2.92
C PRO A 138 14.39 13.15 3.84
N THR A 139 15.55 13.31 4.45
CA THR A 139 15.91 14.49 5.24
C THR A 139 16.96 15.31 4.50
N ASP A 140 17.12 16.59 4.87
CA ASP A 140 18.16 17.47 4.29
C ASP A 140 19.56 16.85 4.33
N SER A 141 19.89 16.10 5.40
CA SER A 141 21.19 15.43 5.54
C SER A 141 21.38 14.29 4.52
N ILE A 142 20.32 13.59 4.14
CA ILE A 142 20.32 12.55 3.11
C ILE A 142 20.45 13.19 1.72
N HIS A 143 19.68 14.25 1.44
CA HIS A 143 19.72 14.95 0.15
C HIS A 143 21.07 15.60 -0.16
N LEU A 144 21.73 16.20 0.84
CA LEU A 144 23.02 16.86 0.65
C LEU A 144 24.19 15.90 0.41
N GLY A 145 23.94 14.58 0.36
CA GLY A 145 24.96 13.56 0.10
C GLY A 145 26.10 13.56 1.11
N LEU A 146 25.92 14.26 2.24
CA LEU A 146 26.95 14.53 3.26
C LEU A 146 27.50 13.23 3.89
N ALA A 147 26.80 12.11 3.67
CA ALA A 147 27.37 10.76 3.58
C ALA A 147 26.37 9.86 2.82
N LYS A 148 26.85 8.72 2.31
CA LYS A 148 26.04 7.48 2.33
C LYS A 148 25.64 7.23 3.80
N SER A 149 24.54 7.83 4.24
CA SER A 149 24.21 8.14 5.64
C SER A 149 24.34 6.93 6.60
N LYS A 150 24.94 7.15 7.79
CA LYS A 150 24.99 6.17 8.89
C LYS A 150 23.59 5.64 9.26
N GLU A 151 22.56 6.44 9.03
CA GLU A 151 21.17 6.06 9.26
C GLU A 151 20.75 4.96 8.28
N LEU A 152 21.12 5.05 7.01
CA LEU A 152 20.81 4.01 6.02
C LEU A 152 21.53 2.68 6.34
N ASP A 153 22.78 2.75 6.81
CA ASP A 153 23.51 1.55 7.24
C ASP A 153 22.95 0.97 8.55
N LEU A 154 22.45 1.82 9.45
CA LEU A 154 21.72 1.40 10.64
C LEU A 154 20.40 0.72 10.26
N ALA A 155 19.62 1.30 9.36
CA ALA A 155 18.38 0.72 8.83
C ALA A 155 18.63 -0.65 8.18
N GLY A 156 19.68 -0.78 7.36
CA GLY A 156 20.10 -2.07 6.83
C GLY A 156 20.46 -3.07 7.93
N THR A 157 21.14 -2.63 8.99
CA THR A 157 21.46 -3.48 10.15
C THR A 157 20.21 -3.96 10.88
N GLN A 158 19.24 -3.08 11.09
CA GLN A 158 17.97 -3.43 11.74
C GLN A 158 17.16 -4.43 10.91
N LEU A 159 17.10 -4.27 9.59
CA LEU A 159 16.41 -5.22 8.71
C LEU A 159 17.08 -6.61 8.69
N ARG A 160 18.41 -6.67 8.80
CA ARG A 160 19.13 -7.94 8.94
C ARG A 160 18.85 -8.62 10.29
N ASP A 161 18.85 -7.88 11.39
CA ASP A 161 18.45 -8.40 12.71
C ASP A 161 16.99 -8.88 12.70
N LEU A 162 16.10 -8.15 12.03
CA LEU A 162 14.73 -8.60 11.82
C LEU A 162 14.68 -9.93 11.06
N ALA A 163 15.42 -10.07 9.96
CA ALA A 163 15.45 -11.31 9.20
C ALA A 163 15.94 -12.50 10.04
N ASP A 164 16.97 -12.32 10.86
CA ASP A 164 17.47 -13.35 11.79
C ASP A 164 16.41 -13.73 12.83
N PHE A 165 15.70 -12.74 13.37
CA PHE A 165 14.58 -12.96 14.28
C PHE A 165 13.45 -13.75 13.62
N LEU A 166 13.07 -13.40 12.38
CA LEU A 166 12.01 -14.08 11.62
C LEU A 166 12.40 -15.53 11.31
N ALA A 167 13.67 -15.79 10.98
CA ALA A 167 14.18 -17.14 10.80
C ALA A 167 14.09 -17.98 12.07
N ALA A 168 14.46 -17.40 13.22
CA ALA A 168 14.33 -18.08 14.50
C ALA A 168 12.86 -18.31 14.90
N LEU A 169 11.96 -17.40 14.53
CA LEU A 169 10.52 -17.53 14.76
C LEU A 169 9.92 -18.67 13.93
N GLU A 170 10.29 -18.78 12.65
CA GLU A 170 9.88 -19.89 11.79
C GLU A 170 10.41 -21.23 12.32
N ALA A 171 11.68 -21.30 12.74
CA ALA A 171 12.26 -22.53 13.27
C ALA A 171 11.52 -23.08 14.49
N ARG A 172 10.93 -22.20 15.32
CA ARG A 172 10.17 -22.60 16.52
C ARG A 172 8.70 -22.90 16.23
N SER A 173 8.07 -22.13 15.34
CA SER A 173 6.62 -22.18 15.10
C SER A 173 6.21 -23.02 13.89
N GLY A 174 7.14 -23.28 12.97
CA GLY A 174 6.84 -23.84 11.65
C GLY A 174 6.04 -22.91 10.75
N ARG A 175 5.94 -21.62 11.10
CA ARG A 175 5.21 -20.58 10.35
C ARG A 175 6.19 -19.50 9.88
N ARG A 176 6.21 -19.23 8.58
CA ARG A 176 7.06 -18.19 7.98
C ARG A 176 6.34 -16.85 8.03
N ILE A 177 6.98 -15.82 8.57
CA ILE A 177 6.52 -14.44 8.44
C ILE A 177 7.46 -13.69 7.50
N VAL A 178 6.88 -13.04 6.49
CA VAL A 178 7.57 -12.17 5.56
C VAL A 178 7.26 -10.71 5.92
N VAL A 179 8.29 -9.87 6.01
CA VAL A 179 8.14 -8.42 6.13
C VAL A 179 8.45 -7.79 4.78
N ALA A 180 7.52 -7.00 4.29
CA ALA A 180 7.44 -6.53 2.91
C ALA A 180 7.63 -5.01 2.90
N ILE A 181 8.76 -4.53 2.37
CA ILE A 181 9.06 -3.10 2.23
C ILE A 181 8.20 -2.55 1.09
N GLU A 182 7.42 -1.52 1.38
CA GLU A 182 6.52 -0.84 0.46
C GLU A 182 7.22 0.39 -0.12
N PRO A 183 7.66 0.40 -1.39
CA PRO A 183 8.13 1.62 -2.03
C PRO A 183 6.99 2.64 -2.06
N GLU A 184 7.30 3.91 -1.77
CA GLU A 184 6.29 4.98 -1.77
C GLU A 184 6.82 6.24 -2.44
N PRO A 185 6.01 6.93 -3.28
CA PRO A 185 6.42 8.16 -3.95
C PRO A 185 7.03 9.19 -3.01
N GLY A 186 8.24 9.67 -3.34
CA GLY A 186 8.94 10.72 -2.59
C GLY A 186 9.75 10.23 -1.39
N CYS A 187 9.65 8.94 -1.04
CA CYS A 187 10.43 8.37 0.03
C CYS A 187 11.87 8.00 -0.40
N ILE A 188 12.67 7.49 0.54
CA ILE A 188 14.03 6.99 0.25
C ILE A 188 14.02 5.85 -0.76
N LEU A 189 13.00 4.99 -0.72
CA LEU A 189 12.74 3.97 -1.73
C LEU A 189 11.41 4.30 -2.40
N ASP A 190 11.45 5.04 -3.50
CA ASP A 190 10.25 5.42 -4.24
C ASP A 190 10.13 4.72 -5.60
N SER A 191 11.23 4.15 -6.12
CA SER A 191 11.24 3.39 -7.38
C SER A 191 11.70 1.95 -7.22
N ALA A 192 11.38 1.10 -8.20
CA ALA A 192 11.93 -0.25 -8.30
C ALA A 192 13.47 -0.24 -8.39
N THR A 193 14.05 0.81 -8.97
CA THR A 193 15.50 0.99 -9.06
C THR A 193 16.13 1.15 -7.68
N ASP A 194 15.59 2.03 -6.85
CA ASP A 194 16.12 2.29 -5.50
C ASP A 194 15.97 1.07 -4.61
N LEU A 195 14.83 0.39 -4.71
CA LEU A 195 14.57 -0.84 -3.98
C LEU A 195 15.57 -1.95 -4.34
N ILE A 196 15.85 -2.18 -5.62
CA ILE A 196 16.82 -3.19 -6.06
C ILE A 196 18.22 -2.84 -5.55
N GLN A 197 18.65 -1.58 -5.71
CA GLN A 197 19.95 -1.11 -5.21
C GLN A 197 20.06 -1.25 -3.69
N TRP A 198 18.97 -0.99 -2.96
CA TRP A 198 18.89 -1.20 -1.52
C TRP A 198 19.09 -2.66 -1.14
N PHE A 199 18.40 -3.58 -1.80
CA PHE A 199 18.53 -5.02 -1.55
C PHE A 199 19.94 -5.55 -1.88
N GLU A 200 20.55 -5.08 -2.96
CA GLU A 200 21.93 -5.40 -3.32
C GLU A 200 22.93 -4.93 -2.26
N LYS A 201 22.76 -3.71 -1.77
CA LYS A 201 23.68 -3.10 -0.80
C LYS A 201 23.46 -3.61 0.63
N GLN A 202 22.22 -3.61 1.11
CA GLN A 202 21.89 -3.82 2.53
C GLN A 202 21.43 -5.26 2.83
N LEU A 203 20.95 -6.00 1.84
CA LEU A 203 20.43 -7.36 2.02
C LEU A 203 21.06 -8.36 1.01
N PRO A 204 22.40 -8.44 0.88
CA PRO A 204 23.03 -9.28 -0.15
C PRO A 204 22.86 -10.80 0.08
N ASN A 205 22.52 -11.21 1.31
CA ASN A 205 22.31 -12.62 1.64
C ASN A 205 20.88 -13.07 1.28
N SER A 206 20.76 -14.11 0.45
CA SER A 206 19.48 -14.70 0.06
C SER A 206 18.66 -15.21 1.25
N VAL A 207 19.31 -15.59 2.36
CA VAL A 207 18.62 -15.95 3.61
C VAL A 207 17.81 -14.77 4.14
N HIS A 208 18.35 -13.55 4.11
CA HIS A 208 17.60 -12.37 4.54
C HIS A 208 16.45 -12.05 3.57
N ARG A 209 16.69 -12.16 2.25
CA ARG A 209 15.67 -11.91 1.20
C ARG A 209 14.50 -12.89 1.21
N ARG A 210 14.64 -14.02 1.93
CA ARG A 210 13.53 -14.95 2.19
C ARG A 210 12.51 -14.38 3.17
N TYR A 211 12.92 -13.47 4.05
CA TYR A 211 12.08 -12.90 5.11
C TYR A 211 11.81 -11.41 4.90
N ILE A 212 12.70 -10.70 4.22
CA ILE A 212 12.50 -9.31 3.81
C ILE A 212 12.25 -9.29 2.31
N GLN A 213 11.05 -8.87 1.92
CA GLN A 213 10.55 -8.89 0.55
C GLN A 213 9.92 -7.54 0.21
N VAL A 214 9.19 -7.46 -0.90
CA VAL A 214 8.52 -6.23 -1.36
C VAL A 214 7.02 -6.30 -1.07
N CYS A 215 6.46 -5.18 -0.61
CA CYS A 215 5.04 -4.91 -0.70
C CYS A 215 4.82 -4.13 -1.99
N HIS A 216 4.27 -4.78 -3.01
CA HIS A 216 4.05 -4.13 -4.30
C HIS A 216 2.71 -3.41 -4.26
N ASP A 217 2.74 -2.10 -3.98
CA ASP A 217 1.55 -1.24 -4.09
C ASP A 217 1.38 -0.78 -5.55
N ILE A 218 0.24 -1.14 -6.13
CA ILE A 218 -0.07 -0.88 -7.54
C ILE A 218 -0.29 0.62 -7.78
N CYS A 219 -0.90 1.33 -6.82
CA CYS A 219 -1.11 2.77 -6.89
C CYS A 219 0.22 3.53 -6.83
N HIS A 220 1.11 3.20 -5.90
CA HIS A 220 2.43 3.81 -5.78
C HIS A 220 3.25 3.63 -7.07
N SER A 221 3.30 2.41 -7.59
CA SER A 221 3.97 2.12 -8.87
C SER A 221 3.34 2.90 -10.04
N ALA A 222 2.01 3.06 -10.06
CA ALA A 222 1.31 3.86 -11.06
C ALA A 222 1.61 5.38 -10.94
N VAL A 223 1.70 5.91 -9.72
CA VAL A 223 2.08 7.31 -9.45
C VAL A 223 3.50 7.59 -9.94
N MET A 224 4.41 6.63 -9.73
CA MET A 224 5.78 6.70 -10.26
C MET A 224 5.88 6.34 -11.75
N MET A 225 4.75 6.00 -12.39
CA MET A 225 4.62 5.60 -13.79
C MET A 225 5.55 4.44 -14.19
N GLU A 226 5.83 3.54 -13.24
CA GLU A 226 6.62 2.34 -13.49
C GLU A 226 5.72 1.23 -14.05
N PRO A 227 6.01 0.66 -15.24
CA PRO A 227 5.18 -0.40 -15.80
C PRO A 227 5.19 -1.66 -14.93
N GLN A 228 4.01 -2.13 -14.52
CA GLN A 228 3.84 -3.27 -13.61
C GLN A 228 4.68 -4.49 -14.01
N GLN A 229 4.55 -4.94 -15.26
CA GLN A 229 5.27 -6.13 -15.74
C GLN A 229 6.79 -5.96 -15.69
N GLU A 230 7.30 -4.77 -15.99
CA GLU A 230 8.73 -4.48 -15.96
C GLU A 230 9.26 -4.51 -14.52
N VAL A 231 8.56 -3.86 -13.59
CA VAL A 231 8.93 -3.83 -12.16
C VAL A 231 9.01 -5.24 -11.58
N LEU A 232 7.95 -6.04 -11.77
CA LEU A 232 7.90 -7.41 -11.27
C LEU A 232 9.02 -8.27 -11.88
N SER A 233 9.26 -8.16 -13.18
CA SER A 233 10.35 -8.87 -13.87
C SER A 233 11.72 -8.49 -13.30
N ARG A 234 11.93 -7.22 -12.97
CA ARG A 234 13.18 -6.73 -12.38
C ARG A 234 13.36 -7.24 -10.94
N TYR A 235 12.30 -7.31 -10.14
CA TYR A 235 12.35 -7.94 -8.81
C TYR A 235 12.74 -9.42 -8.90
N ALA A 236 12.10 -10.17 -9.81
CA ALA A 236 12.41 -11.58 -10.04
C ALA A 236 13.87 -11.78 -10.48
N ALA A 237 14.35 -10.98 -11.44
CA ALA A 237 15.74 -11.01 -11.91
C ALA A 237 16.76 -10.67 -10.80
N ALA A 238 16.39 -9.79 -9.87
CA ALA A 238 17.19 -9.44 -8.70
C ALA A 238 17.10 -10.48 -7.56
N GLY A 239 16.27 -11.53 -7.69
CA GLY A 239 16.03 -12.51 -6.63
C GLY A 239 15.32 -11.91 -5.41
N ILE A 240 14.41 -10.97 -5.66
CA ILE A 240 13.60 -10.29 -4.64
C ILE A 240 12.16 -10.80 -4.77
N GLY A 241 11.62 -11.35 -3.69
CA GLY A 241 10.24 -11.83 -3.65
C GLY A 241 9.23 -10.73 -3.34
N ILE A 242 7.96 -11.04 -3.56
CA ILE A 242 6.80 -10.22 -3.19
C ILE A 242 6.13 -10.87 -1.99
N GLY A 243 6.18 -10.17 -0.86
CA GLY A 243 5.52 -10.61 0.37
C GLY A 243 4.02 -10.34 0.34
N LYS A 244 3.59 -9.32 -0.41
CA LYS A 244 2.21 -8.84 -0.50
C LYS A 244 2.06 -7.92 -1.71
N VAL A 245 0.87 -7.94 -2.31
CA VAL A 245 0.43 -6.92 -3.27
C VAL A 245 -0.67 -6.10 -2.61
N GLN A 246 -0.49 -4.78 -2.53
CA GLN A 246 -1.58 -3.87 -2.18
C GLN A 246 -2.30 -3.47 -3.46
N VAL A 247 -3.60 -3.79 -3.49
CA VAL A 247 -4.47 -3.54 -4.63
C VAL A 247 -5.22 -2.25 -4.36
N SER A 248 -4.69 -1.19 -4.96
CA SER A 248 -5.13 0.19 -4.82
C SER A 248 -5.13 0.86 -6.21
N SER A 249 -5.92 1.93 -6.38
CA SER A 249 -5.98 2.67 -7.63
C SER A 249 -5.84 4.17 -7.39
N ALA A 250 -5.03 4.83 -8.22
CA ALA A 250 -4.78 6.27 -8.21
C ALA A 250 -5.82 7.02 -9.04
N VAL A 251 -5.91 8.34 -8.85
CA VAL A 251 -6.65 9.25 -9.74
C VAL A 251 -5.76 9.65 -10.91
N VAL A 252 -6.29 9.60 -12.13
CA VAL A 252 -5.55 9.91 -13.35
C VAL A 252 -6.22 11.06 -14.10
N ALA A 253 -5.45 12.11 -14.35
CA ALA A 253 -5.80 13.17 -15.29
C ALA A 253 -4.97 12.99 -16.56
N ASP A 254 -5.58 12.33 -17.55
CA ASP A 254 -4.99 12.06 -18.86
C ASP A 254 -5.20 13.23 -19.81
N TRP A 255 -4.41 14.29 -19.65
CA TRP A 255 -4.57 15.55 -20.39
C TRP A 255 -4.53 15.37 -21.90
N ASP A 256 -3.67 14.49 -22.41
CA ASP A 256 -3.49 14.25 -23.83
C ASP A 256 -4.78 13.74 -24.51
N SER A 257 -5.59 12.94 -23.80
CA SER A 257 -6.89 12.47 -24.31
C SER A 257 -8.04 13.46 -24.07
N MET A 258 -7.81 14.57 -23.36
CA MET A 258 -8.81 15.57 -23.02
C MET A 258 -8.75 16.81 -23.92
N ALA A 259 -9.90 17.19 -24.48
CA ALA A 259 -10.06 18.49 -25.14
C ALA A 259 -9.77 19.64 -24.17
N ILE A 260 -9.11 20.70 -24.64
CA ILE A 260 -8.65 21.85 -23.82
C ILE A 260 -9.74 22.39 -22.89
N HIS A 261 -10.96 22.61 -23.41
CA HIS A 261 -12.08 23.15 -22.62
C HIS A 261 -12.55 22.23 -21.46
N ARG A 262 -12.22 20.93 -21.50
CA ARG A 262 -12.53 19.97 -20.44
C ARG A 262 -11.47 19.91 -19.34
N ARG A 263 -10.25 20.39 -19.61
CA ARG A 263 -9.13 20.32 -18.66
C ARG A 263 -9.39 21.18 -17.43
N GLN A 264 -10.06 22.33 -17.60
CA GLN A 264 -10.46 23.18 -16.47
C GLN A 264 -11.46 22.48 -15.55
N GLU A 265 -12.49 21.84 -16.12
CA GLU A 265 -13.48 21.07 -15.33
C GLU A 265 -12.80 19.91 -14.57
N ALA A 266 -11.77 19.29 -15.16
CA ALA A 266 -11.00 18.23 -14.52
C ALA A 266 -10.11 18.75 -13.36
N ILE A 267 -9.51 19.93 -13.48
CA ILE A 267 -8.79 20.59 -12.36
C ILE A 267 -9.73 20.92 -11.21
N GLU A 268 -10.91 21.47 -11.51
CA GLU A 268 -11.93 21.76 -10.49
C GLU A 268 -12.37 20.50 -9.75
N GLN A 269 -12.45 19.38 -10.46
CA GLN A 269 -12.72 18.08 -9.85
C GLN A 269 -11.53 17.56 -9.03
N LEU A 270 -10.29 17.68 -9.52
CA LEU A 270 -9.08 17.31 -8.77
C LEU A 270 -8.95 18.08 -7.46
N ALA A 271 -9.32 19.36 -7.45
CA ALA A 271 -9.30 20.20 -6.25
C ALA A 271 -10.19 19.67 -5.11
N GLN A 272 -11.15 18.78 -5.40
CA GLN A 272 -11.98 18.13 -4.38
C GLN A 272 -11.24 17.00 -3.63
N PHE A 273 -10.12 16.52 -4.18
CA PHE A 273 -9.24 15.53 -3.55
C PHE A 273 -8.11 16.17 -2.75
N ALA A 274 -7.92 17.50 -2.87
CA ALA A 274 -6.91 18.21 -2.11
C ALA A 274 -7.37 18.38 -0.66
N GLU A 275 -6.77 17.61 0.25
CA GLU A 275 -7.00 17.74 1.69
C GLU A 275 -5.70 17.93 2.52
N ASP A 276 -5.88 18.34 3.78
CA ASP A 276 -4.79 18.67 4.68
C ASP A 276 -4.24 17.44 5.44
N ARG A 277 -4.92 16.29 5.38
CA ARG A 277 -4.57 15.12 6.19
C ARG A 277 -3.38 14.34 5.63
N TYR A 278 -3.48 13.91 4.38
CA TYR A 278 -2.50 13.02 3.73
C TYR A 278 -1.72 13.76 2.63
N LEU A 279 -0.54 13.25 2.29
CA LEU A 279 0.15 13.68 1.08
C LEU A 279 -0.56 13.06 -0.13
N HIS A 280 -0.73 13.87 -1.18
CA HIS A 280 -1.22 13.41 -2.47
C HIS A 280 -0.10 13.54 -3.49
N GLN A 281 0.95 12.73 -3.31
CA GLN A 281 2.09 12.73 -4.21
C GLN A 281 1.61 12.54 -5.64
N THR A 282 2.04 13.43 -6.54
CA THR A 282 1.51 13.51 -7.90
C THR A 282 2.62 13.36 -8.91
N GLY A 283 2.61 12.23 -9.63
CA GLY A 283 3.49 12.00 -10.76
C GLY A 283 3.01 12.78 -11.98
N ARG A 284 3.91 13.51 -12.62
CA ARG A 284 3.66 14.32 -13.81
C ARG A 284 4.49 13.81 -14.97
N MET A 285 3.86 13.65 -16.13
CA MET A 285 4.52 13.33 -17.39
C MET A 285 4.36 14.53 -18.33
N ALA A 286 5.47 15.17 -18.69
CA ALA A 286 5.50 16.27 -19.64
C ALA A 286 5.32 15.78 -21.10
N ALA A 287 5.02 16.69 -22.03
CA ALA A 287 4.91 16.39 -23.46
C ALA A 287 6.18 15.82 -24.11
N ASP A 288 7.35 16.06 -23.51
CA ASP A 288 8.62 15.48 -23.96
C ASP A 288 8.91 14.09 -23.36
N GLY A 289 7.99 13.56 -22.55
CA GLY A 289 8.13 12.29 -21.86
C GLY A 289 8.96 12.35 -20.57
N SER A 290 9.33 13.55 -20.11
CA SER A 290 10.00 13.69 -18.81
C SER A 290 9.02 13.48 -17.65
N PHE A 291 9.50 12.75 -16.63
CA PHE A 291 8.76 12.51 -15.39
C PHE A 291 9.20 13.50 -14.30
N THR A 292 8.27 13.98 -13.50
CA THR A 292 8.55 14.74 -12.28
C THR A 292 7.54 14.36 -11.20
N LEU A 293 8.01 14.16 -9.98
CA LEU A 293 7.14 13.98 -8.82
C LEU A 293 6.92 15.31 -8.10
N VAL A 294 5.66 15.64 -7.81
CA VAL A 294 5.30 16.72 -6.90
C VAL A 294 4.85 16.10 -5.59
N GLU A 295 5.34 16.64 -4.47
CA GLU A 295 5.12 16.10 -3.14
C GLU A 295 3.65 16.09 -2.74
N ASP A 296 2.89 17.12 -3.14
CA ASP A 296 1.49 17.23 -2.73
C ASP A 296 0.61 17.94 -3.77
N LEU A 297 -0.61 17.43 -3.97
CA LEU A 297 -1.57 17.97 -4.94
C LEU A 297 -1.92 19.45 -4.70
N PRO A 298 -2.19 19.93 -3.46
CA PRO A 298 -2.46 21.35 -3.21
C PRO A 298 -1.36 22.28 -3.72
N GLN A 299 -0.09 21.87 -3.63
CA GLN A 299 1.05 22.63 -4.16
C GLN A 299 0.94 22.75 -5.69
N LEU A 300 0.66 21.65 -6.38
CA LEU A 300 0.49 21.64 -7.83
C LEU A 300 -0.70 22.48 -8.29
N LEU A 301 -1.84 22.38 -7.59
CA LEU A 301 -3.04 23.15 -7.90
C LEU A 301 -2.84 24.64 -7.70
N SER A 302 -2.07 25.06 -6.69
CA SER A 302 -1.76 26.48 -6.44
C SER A 302 -0.97 27.14 -7.58
N GLN A 303 -0.28 26.33 -8.39
CA GLN A 303 0.50 26.77 -9.56
C GLN A 303 -0.30 26.69 -10.86
N THR A 304 -1.49 26.08 -10.82
CA THR A 304 -2.32 25.90 -12.01
C THR A 304 -3.13 27.16 -12.28
N PRO A 305 -3.17 27.67 -13.53
CA PRO A 305 -4.05 28.77 -13.89
C PRO A 305 -5.50 28.46 -13.51
N THR A 306 -6.11 29.30 -12.66
CA THR A 306 -7.52 29.15 -12.29
C THR A 306 -8.38 30.18 -13.03
N SER A 307 -9.62 29.79 -13.31
CA SER A 307 -10.65 30.64 -13.93
C SER A 307 -10.98 31.91 -13.13
N GLY A 308 -10.53 32.02 -11.87
CA GLY A 308 -10.76 33.16 -10.98
C GLY A 308 -9.68 34.24 -11.00
N ASP A 309 -8.50 34.01 -11.60
CA ASP A 309 -7.45 35.01 -11.73
C ASP A 309 -7.39 35.57 -13.17
N PRO A 310 -7.84 36.83 -13.40
CA PRO A 310 -7.83 37.45 -14.72
C PRO A 310 -6.43 37.55 -15.35
N ALA A 311 -5.37 37.50 -14.55
CA ALA A 311 -3.98 37.55 -15.03
C ALA A 311 -3.48 36.18 -15.55
N GLN A 312 -4.15 35.07 -15.20
CA GLN A 312 -3.74 33.70 -15.58
C GLN A 312 -4.79 32.95 -16.42
N ALA A 313 -6.00 33.50 -16.60
CA ALA A 313 -7.16 32.85 -17.23
C ALA A 313 -7.00 32.40 -18.71
N SER A 314 -5.84 32.59 -19.35
CA SER A 314 -5.56 32.20 -20.73
C SER A 314 -4.60 31.00 -20.90
N GLY A 315 -4.08 30.45 -19.80
CA GLY A 315 -3.17 29.29 -19.84
C GLY A 315 -3.90 27.94 -19.87
N ASP A 316 -3.32 26.96 -20.56
CA ASP A 316 -3.77 25.57 -20.49
C ASP A 316 -3.46 24.99 -19.09
N PRO A 317 -4.47 24.56 -18.32
CA PRO A 317 -4.26 24.07 -16.96
C PRO A 317 -3.39 22.80 -16.89
N ALA A 318 -3.19 22.10 -18.01
CA ALA A 318 -2.25 20.97 -18.06
C ALA A 318 -0.78 21.41 -17.96
N GLN A 319 -0.45 22.70 -18.10
CA GLN A 319 0.91 23.23 -17.94
C GLN A 319 1.98 22.54 -18.81
N GLY A 320 1.59 22.05 -19.99
CA GLY A 320 2.48 21.29 -20.89
C GLY A 320 2.61 19.81 -20.56
N ASP A 321 1.90 19.32 -19.54
CA ASP A 321 1.87 17.91 -19.17
C ASP A 321 0.86 17.12 -20.02
N MET A 322 1.22 15.88 -20.30
CA MET A 322 0.34 14.89 -20.93
C MET A 322 -0.52 14.16 -19.92
N ARG A 323 0.00 13.98 -18.69
CA ARG A 323 -0.67 13.17 -17.67
C ARG A 323 -0.24 13.54 -16.27
N TRP A 324 -1.21 13.59 -15.35
CA TRP A 324 -0.97 13.50 -13.91
C TRP A 324 -1.54 12.21 -13.35
N VAL A 325 -0.80 11.58 -12.44
CA VAL A 325 -1.27 10.44 -11.63
C VAL A 325 -1.13 10.83 -10.17
N VAL A 326 -2.26 11.02 -9.50
CA VAL A 326 -2.35 11.54 -8.14
C VAL A 326 -2.56 10.37 -7.18
N HIS A 327 -1.68 10.27 -6.19
CA HIS A 327 -1.79 9.29 -5.12
C HIS A 327 -3.05 9.55 -4.29
N PHE A 328 -4.05 8.70 -4.51
CA PHE A 328 -5.31 8.70 -3.78
C PHE A 328 -6.02 7.38 -4.02
N HIS A 329 -6.24 6.55 -3.00
CA HIS A 329 -6.78 5.20 -3.19
C HIS A 329 -8.30 5.22 -3.44
N VAL A 330 -8.67 5.31 -4.72
CA VAL A 330 -10.04 5.23 -5.22
C VAL A 330 -10.48 3.79 -5.48
N PRO A 331 -11.80 3.50 -5.55
CA PRO A 331 -12.30 2.14 -5.67
C PRO A 331 -11.70 1.38 -6.85
N ILE A 332 -11.26 0.15 -6.59
CA ILE A 332 -10.43 -0.61 -7.53
C ILE A 332 -11.17 -1.05 -8.81
N PHE A 333 -12.50 -1.09 -8.79
CA PHE A 333 -13.32 -1.45 -9.95
C PHE A 333 -13.64 -0.25 -10.85
N LEU A 334 -13.33 0.97 -10.41
CA LEU A 334 -13.72 2.19 -11.10
C LEU A 334 -12.71 2.53 -12.19
N GLU A 335 -13.14 2.64 -13.45
CA GLU A 335 -12.25 3.08 -14.55
C GLU A 335 -12.22 4.60 -14.72
N ARG A 336 -13.37 5.25 -14.47
CA ARG A 336 -13.58 6.68 -14.71
C ARG A 336 -14.66 7.23 -13.80
N PHE A 337 -14.49 8.46 -13.35
CA PHE A 337 -15.51 9.20 -12.61
C PHE A 337 -15.46 10.70 -12.97
N GLY A 338 -16.60 11.22 -13.44
CA GLY A 338 -16.65 12.60 -13.93
C GLY A 338 -15.75 12.80 -15.15
N ARG A 339 -14.74 13.66 -15.02
CA ARG A 339 -13.74 13.97 -16.06
C ARG A 339 -12.44 13.20 -15.91
N LEU A 340 -12.22 12.58 -14.76
CA LEU A 340 -10.98 11.89 -14.39
C LEU A 340 -11.12 10.38 -14.62
N SER A 341 -10.01 9.74 -14.97
CA SER A 341 -9.88 8.28 -14.99
C SER A 341 -9.17 7.79 -13.73
N THR A 342 -8.94 6.48 -13.61
CA THR A 342 -8.18 5.86 -12.53
C THR A 342 -7.00 5.06 -13.09
N SER A 343 -6.14 4.55 -12.21
CA SER A 343 -5.11 3.57 -12.58
C SER A 343 -5.62 2.11 -12.55
N GLN A 344 -6.92 1.86 -12.63
CA GLN A 344 -7.50 0.50 -12.57
C GLN A 344 -6.89 -0.46 -13.60
N SER A 345 -6.51 0.04 -14.79
CA SER A 345 -5.81 -0.75 -15.79
C SER A 345 -4.45 -1.28 -15.32
N GLU A 346 -3.78 -0.60 -14.39
CA GLU A 346 -2.53 -1.08 -13.79
C GLU A 346 -2.78 -2.28 -12.87
N ILE A 347 -3.95 -2.36 -12.22
CA ILE A 347 -4.33 -3.56 -11.45
C ILE A 347 -4.42 -4.76 -12.38
N LEU A 348 -5.14 -4.63 -13.50
CA LEU A 348 -5.28 -5.70 -14.48
C LEU A 348 -3.92 -6.15 -15.06
N LYS A 349 -3.03 -5.19 -15.34
CA LYS A 349 -1.66 -5.49 -15.81
C LYS A 349 -0.82 -6.21 -14.75
N CYS A 350 -0.94 -5.82 -13.47
CA CYS A 350 -0.25 -6.47 -12.36
C CYS A 350 -0.71 -7.92 -12.18
N LEU A 351 -2.03 -8.15 -12.13
CA LEU A 351 -2.61 -9.49 -12.02
C LEU A 351 -2.16 -10.40 -13.17
N LYS A 352 -2.24 -9.88 -14.41
CA LYS A 352 -1.75 -10.60 -15.59
C LYS A 352 -0.26 -10.92 -15.50
N ALA A 353 0.57 -9.96 -15.08
CA ALA A 353 2.01 -10.18 -14.98
C ALA A 353 2.37 -11.22 -13.91
N LEU A 354 1.70 -11.21 -12.74
CA LEU A 354 1.88 -12.23 -11.70
C LEU A 354 1.43 -13.62 -12.16
N HIS A 355 0.39 -13.70 -12.99
CA HIS A 355 -0.04 -14.96 -13.59
C HIS A 355 0.92 -15.46 -14.68
N ASP A 356 1.23 -14.62 -15.66
CA ASP A 356 2.10 -14.95 -16.80
C ASP A 356 3.50 -15.36 -16.33
N ASP A 357 4.06 -14.68 -15.32
CA ASP A 357 5.36 -15.01 -14.74
C ASP A 357 5.36 -16.43 -14.16
N ALA A 358 4.32 -16.78 -13.38
CA ALA A 358 4.16 -18.13 -12.84
C ALA A 358 4.04 -19.21 -13.92
N ALA A 359 3.61 -18.85 -15.14
CA ALA A 359 3.43 -19.77 -16.25
C ALA A 359 4.64 -19.84 -17.21
N LEU A 360 5.43 -18.76 -17.36
CA LEU A 360 6.32 -18.58 -18.52
C LEU A 360 7.75 -18.11 -18.21
N ALA A 361 8.04 -17.56 -17.03
CA ALA A 361 9.33 -16.94 -16.73
C ALA A 361 10.32 -17.87 -16.01
N THR A 362 11.61 -17.69 -16.25
CA THR A 362 12.69 -18.24 -15.41
C THR A 362 13.77 -17.17 -15.21
N PRO A 363 14.05 -16.73 -13.97
CA PRO A 363 13.42 -17.15 -12.70
C PRO A 363 11.98 -16.62 -12.59
N THR A 364 11.10 -17.42 -11.98
CA THR A 364 9.76 -16.98 -11.57
C THR A 364 9.86 -16.11 -10.32
N ILE A 365 8.94 -15.18 -10.17
CA ILE A 365 8.80 -14.34 -8.99
C ILE A 365 8.32 -15.17 -7.79
N ASP A 366 9.04 -15.09 -6.68
CA ASP A 366 8.57 -15.67 -5.40
C ASP A 366 7.48 -14.76 -4.83
N PHE A 367 6.22 -15.16 -4.97
CA PHE A 367 5.08 -14.41 -4.45
C PHE A 367 4.28 -15.27 -3.46
N THR A 368 3.94 -14.68 -2.30
CA THR A 368 3.15 -15.33 -1.25
C THR A 368 1.69 -15.62 -1.65
N GLY A 369 1.17 -14.95 -2.69
CA GLY A 369 -0.24 -15.01 -3.07
C GLY A 369 -1.14 -14.07 -2.26
N HIS A 370 -0.58 -13.18 -1.45
CA HIS A 370 -1.35 -12.26 -0.60
C HIS A 370 -1.71 -10.98 -1.37
N PHE A 371 -3.01 -10.77 -1.59
CA PHE A 371 -3.58 -9.54 -2.13
C PHE A 371 -4.42 -8.85 -1.06
N GLU A 372 -4.12 -7.59 -0.78
CA GLU A 372 -4.88 -6.78 0.17
C GLU A 372 -5.41 -5.52 -0.52
N ILE A 373 -6.72 -5.33 -0.50
CA ILE A 373 -7.38 -4.15 -1.05
C ILE A 373 -7.22 -2.99 -0.06
N GLU A 374 -6.73 -1.86 -0.54
CA GLU A 374 -6.57 -0.62 0.22
C GLU A 374 -7.35 0.51 -0.46
N THR A 375 -8.62 0.71 -0.08
CA THR A 375 -9.44 1.83 -0.57
C THR A 375 -9.94 2.67 0.60
N TYR A 376 -9.56 3.96 0.63
CA TYR A 376 -9.98 4.91 1.67
C TYR A 376 -10.69 6.16 1.13
N ALA A 377 -10.94 6.24 -0.19
CA ALA A 377 -11.60 7.37 -0.85
C ALA A 377 -13.12 7.46 -0.68
N TRP A 378 -13.76 6.59 0.11
CA TRP A 378 -15.22 6.46 0.09
C TRP A 378 -15.98 7.75 0.41
N THR A 379 -15.39 8.67 1.16
CA THR A 379 -16.00 9.96 1.53
C THR A 379 -15.92 11.02 0.44
N VAL A 380 -14.94 10.94 -0.46
CA VAL A 380 -14.68 11.94 -1.53
C VAL A 380 -15.28 11.55 -2.88
N LEU A 381 -15.82 10.34 -3.00
CA LEU A 381 -16.54 9.92 -4.20
C LEU A 381 -17.81 10.76 -4.42
N PRO A 382 -18.24 10.94 -5.69
CA PRO A 382 -19.51 11.59 -6.00
C PRO A 382 -20.66 10.99 -5.18
N GLU A 383 -21.59 11.80 -4.69
CA GLU A 383 -22.70 11.36 -3.83
C GLU A 383 -23.50 10.18 -4.42
N ALA A 384 -23.66 10.15 -5.75
CA ALA A 384 -24.30 9.05 -6.45
C ALA A 384 -23.63 7.69 -6.22
N MET A 385 -22.32 7.68 -5.97
CA MET A 385 -21.50 6.48 -5.74
C MET A 385 -21.40 6.08 -4.26
N ARG A 386 -21.70 6.98 -3.31
CA ARG A 386 -21.60 6.74 -1.85
C ARG A 386 -22.82 6.04 -1.24
N LYS A 387 -23.77 5.59 -2.04
CA LYS A 387 -25.11 5.15 -1.58
C LYS A 387 -25.16 3.74 -0.98
N ARG A 388 -24.14 2.92 -1.19
CA ARG A 388 -24.16 1.48 -0.82
C ARG A 388 -23.68 1.21 0.61
N GLY A 389 -22.99 2.17 1.23
CA GLY A 389 -22.38 2.00 2.54
C GLY A 389 -21.06 1.21 2.45
N LEU A 390 -20.14 1.50 3.36
CA LEU A 390 -18.75 1.04 3.29
C LEU A 390 -18.61 -0.49 3.16
N ALA A 391 -19.44 -1.26 3.86
CA ALA A 391 -19.35 -2.71 3.84
C ALA A 391 -19.75 -3.34 2.49
N ASP A 392 -20.78 -2.80 1.83
CA ASP A 392 -21.20 -3.26 0.49
C ASP A 392 -20.15 -2.92 -0.58
N ASP A 393 -19.55 -1.75 -0.42
CA ASP A 393 -18.52 -1.21 -1.29
C ASP A 393 -17.25 -2.07 -1.22
N VAL A 394 -16.71 -2.35 -0.02
CA VAL A 394 -15.57 -3.27 0.18
C VAL A 394 -15.89 -4.68 -0.33
N ALA A 395 -17.09 -5.21 -0.05
CA ALA A 395 -17.50 -6.51 -0.57
C ALA A 395 -17.55 -6.55 -2.11
N THR A 396 -17.87 -5.41 -2.75
CA THR A 396 -17.85 -5.28 -4.21
C THR A 396 -16.43 -5.30 -4.76
N GLU A 397 -15.49 -4.62 -4.10
CA GLU A 397 -14.07 -4.69 -4.47
C GLU A 397 -13.52 -6.11 -4.36
N ILE A 398 -13.80 -6.82 -3.26
CA ILE A 398 -13.37 -8.21 -3.07
C ILE A 398 -13.92 -9.11 -4.19
N ARG A 399 -15.21 -8.99 -4.53
CA ARG A 399 -15.80 -9.76 -5.64
C ARG A 399 -15.17 -9.43 -6.99
N TRP A 400 -14.93 -8.15 -7.25
CA TRP A 400 -14.31 -7.69 -8.49
C TRP A 400 -12.89 -8.26 -8.60
N LEU A 401 -12.06 -8.10 -7.57
CA LEU A 401 -10.68 -8.60 -7.59
C LEU A 401 -10.62 -10.12 -7.72
N ASN A 402 -11.50 -10.87 -7.04
CA ASN A 402 -11.58 -12.32 -7.22
C ASN A 402 -11.88 -12.69 -8.67
N LYS A 403 -12.84 -11.99 -9.31
CA LYS A 403 -13.19 -12.21 -10.70
C LYS A 403 -12.01 -11.91 -11.63
N GLU A 404 -11.39 -10.75 -11.51
CA GLU A 404 -10.28 -10.35 -12.38
C GLU A 404 -9.04 -11.24 -12.19
N TRP A 405 -8.78 -11.71 -10.97
CA TRP A 405 -7.72 -12.68 -10.71
C TRP A 405 -7.98 -14.02 -11.42
N ILE A 406 -9.21 -14.52 -11.37
CA ILE A 406 -9.61 -15.74 -12.09
C ILE A 406 -9.52 -15.53 -13.61
N ASP A 407 -10.01 -14.40 -14.12
CA ASP A 407 -10.01 -14.09 -15.56
C ASP A 407 -8.60 -13.81 -16.12
N SER A 408 -7.64 -13.48 -15.24
CA SER A 408 -6.22 -13.34 -15.61
C SER A 408 -5.49 -14.68 -15.82
N MET A 409 -6.11 -15.79 -15.37
CA MET A 409 -5.63 -17.16 -15.59
C MET A 409 -6.09 -17.73 -16.92
#